data_AF-A0A844DGF6-F1
#
_entry.id   AF-A0A844DGF6-F1
#
_cell.length_a   1.000
_cell.length_b   1.000
_cell.length_c   1.000
_cell.angle_alpha   90.00
_cell.angle_beta   90.00
_cell.angle_gamma   90.00
#
_symmetry.space_group_name_H-M   'P 1'
#
loop_
_entity.id
_entity.type
_entity.pdbx_description
1 polymer ?
#
loop_
_entity_poly.entity_id
_entity_poly.type
_entity_poly.pdbx_seq_one_letter_code
_entity_poly.pdbx_strand_id
1 'polypeptide(L)'
;MRYLCLLAASLYLPIAGAAAVIFDCPRVIDIEQTSRTVDQTWQLVADSDLPPASLATIAVYTQHPSDGGNLVPDHIEKFDQSQVTTWRLPPDSAPYWMACVYTQSRILLAKPIPADAMQCRLTESLHAQQASGVIAFVCE
;
A
#
# COMPACT_ATOMS: atom_id res chain seq x y z
N MET A 1 -47.45 -34.21 -34.65
CA MET A 1 -46.76 -33.82 -33.39
C MET A 1 -45.62 -32.88 -33.75
N ARG A 2 -45.76 -31.59 -33.37
CA ARG A 2 -44.79 -30.53 -33.64
C ARG A 2 -43.76 -30.54 -32.50
N TYR A 3 -42.50 -30.86 -32.80
CA TYR A 3 -41.40 -30.73 -31.86
C TYR A 3 -40.97 -29.26 -31.81
N LEU A 4 -41.26 -28.60 -30.69
CA LEU A 4 -40.81 -27.24 -30.39
C LEU A 4 -39.33 -27.32 -29.98
N CYS A 5 -38.44 -26.81 -30.83
CA CYS A 5 -37.02 -26.71 -30.55
C CYS A 5 -36.78 -25.51 -29.62
N LEU A 6 -36.65 -25.75 -28.31
CA LEU A 6 -36.28 -24.72 -27.34
C LEU A 6 -34.76 -24.50 -27.41
N LEU A 7 -34.34 -23.51 -28.18
CA LEU A 7 -32.98 -22.96 -28.14
C LEU A 7 -32.83 -22.14 -26.85
N ALA A 8 -32.26 -22.74 -25.81
CA ALA A 8 -31.83 -22.02 -24.62
C ALA A 8 -30.57 -21.22 -24.97
N ALA A 9 -30.74 -19.92 -25.25
CA ALA A 9 -29.64 -18.99 -25.42
C ALA A 9 -29.02 -18.68 -24.04
N SER A 10 -27.97 -19.40 -23.68
CA SER A 10 -27.18 -19.15 -22.47
C SER A 10 -26.45 -17.81 -22.62
N LEU A 11 -27.00 -16.77 -21.98
CA LEU A 11 -26.34 -15.49 -21.78
C LEU A 11 -25.15 -15.69 -20.83
N TYR A 12 -23.95 -15.83 -21.40
CA TYR A 12 -22.69 -15.71 -20.66
C TYR A 12 -22.52 -14.24 -20.25
N LEU A 13 -22.94 -13.88 -19.04
CA LEU A 13 -22.52 -12.63 -18.43
C LEU A 13 -21.06 -12.78 -18.00
N PRO A 14 -20.12 -11.94 -18.50
CA PRO A 14 -18.78 -11.90 -17.95
C PRO A 14 -18.88 -11.35 -16.52
N ILE A 15 -18.46 -12.15 -15.54
CA ILE A 15 -18.24 -11.68 -14.18
C ILE A 15 -17.04 -10.75 -14.25
N ALA A 16 -17.30 -9.44 -14.27
CA ALA A 16 -16.25 -8.44 -14.15
C ALA A 16 -15.67 -8.54 -12.72
N GLY A 17 -14.58 -9.30 -12.57
CA GLY A 17 -13.73 -9.19 -11.38
C GLY A 17 -13.07 -7.81 -11.38
N ALA A 18 -12.97 -7.18 -10.22
CA ALA A 18 -12.22 -5.95 -10.06
C ALA A 18 -10.79 -6.16 -10.56
N ALA A 19 -10.28 -5.22 -11.36
CA ALA A 19 -8.96 -5.33 -11.93
C ALA A 19 -7.92 -5.09 -10.83
N ALA A 20 -6.97 -6.01 -10.66
CA ALA A 20 -5.89 -5.83 -9.70
C ALA A 20 -5.08 -4.57 -10.03
N VAL A 21 -4.92 -3.69 -9.04
CA VAL A 21 -4.11 -2.47 -9.11
C VAL A 21 -2.82 -2.68 -8.34
N ILE A 22 -1.69 -2.40 -9.00
CA ILE A 22 -0.36 -2.46 -8.42
C ILE A 22 0.07 -1.04 -8.05
N PHE A 23 0.57 -0.85 -6.83
CA PHE A 23 1.15 0.43 -6.40
C PHE A 23 2.67 0.32 -6.34
N ASP A 24 3.34 1.14 -7.16
CA ASP A 24 4.80 1.23 -7.18
C ASP A 24 5.28 2.35 -6.25
N CYS A 25 5.75 1.97 -5.06
CA CYS A 25 6.45 2.87 -4.15
C CYS A 25 7.90 3.08 -4.60
N PRO A 26 8.38 4.32 -4.75
CA PRO A 26 9.81 4.59 -4.96
C PRO A 26 10.65 3.94 -3.85
N ARG A 27 11.72 3.22 -4.20
CA ARG A 27 12.58 2.56 -3.20
C ARG A 27 13.38 3.55 -2.37
N VAL A 28 13.71 4.70 -2.93
CA VAL A 28 14.44 5.80 -2.27
C VAL A 28 13.76 7.10 -2.66
N ILE A 29 13.70 8.04 -1.73
CA ILE A 29 13.26 9.41 -1.98
C ILE A 29 14.32 10.39 -1.46
N ASP A 30 14.52 11.48 -2.20
CA ASP A 30 15.33 12.59 -1.76
C ASP A 30 14.47 13.57 -0.96
N ILE A 31 14.98 14.04 0.17
CA ILE A 31 14.27 14.93 1.08
C ILE A 31 15.16 16.12 1.39
N GLU A 32 14.64 17.32 1.11
CA GLU A 32 15.22 18.56 1.62
C GLU A 32 14.59 18.90 2.98
N GLN A 33 15.41 19.06 4.00
CA GLN A 33 14.97 19.41 5.35
C GLN A 33 15.36 20.85 5.69
N THR A 34 14.45 21.55 6.36
CA THR A 34 14.69 22.89 6.89
C THR A 34 14.08 23.02 8.29
N SER A 35 14.54 23.99 9.07
CA SER A 35 14.01 24.27 10.40
C SER A 35 13.45 25.69 10.46
N ARG A 36 12.29 25.82 11.12
CA ARG A 36 11.63 27.12 11.36
C ARG A 36 11.95 27.72 12.72
N THR A 37 12.61 26.97 13.61
CA THR A 37 12.82 27.34 15.01
C THR A 37 14.25 27.76 15.33
N VAL A 38 15.11 27.83 14.32
CA VAL A 38 16.52 28.18 14.50
C VAL A 38 16.68 29.70 14.45
N ASP A 39 17.25 30.27 15.51
CA ASP A 39 17.68 31.67 15.52
C ASP A 39 19.00 31.87 14.77
N GLN A 40 19.43 33.13 14.61
CA GLN A 40 20.61 33.47 13.80
C GLN A 40 21.94 33.03 14.42
N THR A 41 21.96 32.49 15.64
CA THR A 41 23.18 32.01 16.29
C THR A 41 23.57 30.60 15.89
N TRP A 42 22.65 29.86 15.26
CA TRP A 42 22.90 28.50 14.79
C TRP A 42 22.99 28.45 13.27
N GLN A 43 23.93 27.66 12.78
CA GLN A 43 24.08 27.36 11.36
C GLN A 43 23.41 26.02 11.05
N LEU A 44 22.53 26.01 10.05
CA LEU A 44 22.02 24.77 9.49
C LEU A 44 23.11 24.12 8.62
N VAL A 45 23.45 22.88 8.95
CA VAL A 45 24.39 22.06 8.20
C VAL A 45 23.69 20.75 7.86
N ALA A 46 23.76 20.35 6.58
CA ALA A 46 23.24 19.06 6.15
C ALA A 46 24.19 17.95 6.64
N ASP A 47 23.62 16.90 7.24
CA ASP A 47 24.36 15.70 7.60
C ASP A 47 24.54 14.83 6.34
N SER A 48 25.71 14.90 5.71
CA SER A 48 26.02 14.14 4.49
C SER A 48 26.22 12.65 4.74
N ASP A 49 26.42 12.24 6.00
CA ASP A 49 26.61 10.83 6.36
C ASP A 49 25.27 10.13 6.62
N LEU A 50 24.18 10.89 6.73
CA LEU A 50 22.83 10.34 6.85
C LEU A 50 22.42 9.71 5.51
N PRO A 51 22.06 8.41 5.48
CA PRO A 51 21.59 7.77 4.26
C PRO A 51 20.27 8.39 3.76
N PRO A 52 19.96 8.26 2.46
CA PRO A 52 18.70 8.73 1.92
C PRO A 52 17.52 7.91 2.46
N ALA A 53 16.34 8.54 2.50
CA ALA A 53 15.12 7.90 2.99
C ALA A 53 14.75 6.72 2.08
N SER A 54 14.78 5.52 2.65
CA SER A 54 14.54 4.26 1.92
C SER A 54 13.21 3.62 2.32
N LEU A 55 12.54 3.00 1.36
CA LEU A 55 11.23 2.36 1.56
C LEU A 55 11.34 1.27 2.62
N ALA A 56 10.62 1.45 3.73
CA ALA A 56 10.56 0.53 4.84
C ALA A 56 9.45 -0.51 4.64
N THR A 57 8.23 -0.03 4.39
CA THR A 57 7.02 -0.86 4.29
C THR A 57 5.88 -0.08 3.62
N ILE A 58 4.70 -0.68 3.54
CA ILE A 58 3.46 -0.05 3.10
C ILE A 58 2.40 -0.22 4.19
N ALA A 59 1.66 0.86 4.47
CA ALA A 59 0.53 0.85 5.40
C ALA A 59 -0.78 1.17 4.68
N VAL A 60 -1.88 0.58 5.16
CA VAL A 60 -3.25 0.85 4.72
C VAL A 60 -3.95 1.68 5.80
N TYR A 61 -4.85 2.58 5.42
CA TYR A 61 -5.57 3.49 6.32
C TYR A 61 -7.04 3.56 5.91
N THR A 62 -7.93 3.77 6.89
CA THR A 62 -9.38 3.95 6.66
C THR A 62 -9.74 5.39 6.23
N GLN A 63 -8.80 6.32 6.35
CA GLN A 63 -8.92 7.72 5.98
C GLN A 63 -7.55 8.25 5.55
N HIS A 64 -7.44 9.54 5.20
CA HIS A 64 -6.18 10.13 4.81
C HIS A 64 -5.13 9.95 5.94
N PRO A 65 -3.85 9.60 5.63
CA PRO A 65 -2.85 9.31 6.67
C PRO A 65 -2.53 10.45 7.65
N SER A 66 -2.94 11.70 7.35
CA SER A 66 -2.84 12.82 8.30
C SER A 66 -3.88 12.81 9.40
N ASP A 67 -4.98 12.06 9.21
CA ASP A 67 -6.21 12.22 10.00
C ASP A 67 -6.46 11.04 10.95
N GLY A 68 -5.64 9.97 10.89
CA GLY A 68 -5.80 8.81 11.76
C GLY A 68 -4.69 7.76 11.72
N GLY A 69 -4.95 6.63 12.40
CA GLY A 69 -4.06 5.48 12.47
C GLY A 69 -4.18 4.55 11.27
N ASN A 70 -3.16 3.73 11.04
CA ASN A 70 -3.20 2.69 10.03
C ASN A 70 -4.17 1.55 10.42
N LEU A 71 -4.74 0.92 9.41
CA LEU A 71 -5.56 -0.27 9.53
C LEU A 71 -4.68 -1.46 9.91
N VAL A 72 -5.08 -2.16 10.97
CA VAL A 72 -4.43 -3.41 11.38
C VAL A 72 -4.70 -4.47 10.31
N PRO A 73 -3.69 -5.25 9.88
CA PRO A 73 -3.90 -6.34 8.93
C PRO A 73 -4.81 -7.43 9.49
N ASP A 74 -5.60 -8.04 8.60
CA ASP A 74 -6.39 -9.23 8.95
C ASP A 74 -5.50 -10.46 9.13
N HIS A 75 -4.51 -10.63 8.24
CA HIS A 75 -3.63 -11.80 8.22
C HIS A 75 -2.18 -11.41 7.94
N ILE A 76 -1.26 -12.13 8.57
CA ILE A 76 0.17 -12.09 8.26
C ILE A 76 0.65 -13.53 8.14
N GLU A 77 1.09 -13.91 6.95
CA GLU A 77 1.63 -15.22 6.65
C GLU A 77 3.13 -15.09 6.40
N LYS A 78 3.94 -15.95 7.06
CA LYS A 78 5.39 -16.00 6.86
C LYS A 78 5.77 -17.26 6.08
N PHE A 79 6.64 -17.06 5.11
CA PHE A 79 7.30 -18.08 4.30
C PHE A 79 8.81 -18.00 4.53
N ASP A 80 9.57 -18.96 3.98
CA ASP A 80 11.03 -19.06 4.23
C ASP A 80 11.80 -17.75 3.96
N GLN A 81 11.42 -17.00 2.91
CA GLN A 81 12.10 -15.77 2.48
C GLN A 81 11.18 -14.58 2.30
N SER A 82 9.90 -14.70 2.66
CA SER A 82 8.93 -13.63 2.45
C SER A 82 7.82 -13.63 3.49
N GLN A 83 7.16 -12.49 3.63
CA GLN A 83 5.96 -12.32 4.43
C GLN A 83 4.87 -11.72 3.54
N VAL A 84 3.65 -12.22 3.70
CA VAL A 84 2.45 -11.67 3.04
C VAL A 84 1.52 -11.13 4.11
N THR A 85 1.23 -9.83 4.03
CA THR A 85 0.31 -9.12 4.90
C THR A 85 -0.95 -8.78 4.11
N THR A 86 -2.12 -9.13 4.64
CA THR A 86 -3.40 -8.99 3.95
C THR A 86 -4.36 -8.11 4.74
N TRP A 87 -5.04 -7.20 4.03
CA TRP A 87 -6.14 -6.39 4.54
C TRP A 87 -7.39 -6.66 3.70
N ARG A 88 -8.52 -6.88 4.34
CA ARG A 88 -9.85 -6.89 3.72
C ARG A 88 -10.45 -5.49 3.83
N LEU A 89 -10.99 -5.02 2.73
CA LEU A 89 -11.54 -3.67 2.57
C LEU A 89 -13.04 -3.80 2.34
N PRO A 90 -13.84 -3.97 3.40
CA PRO A 90 -15.30 -3.94 3.25
C PRO A 90 -15.71 -2.59 2.65
N PRO A 91 -16.79 -2.54 1.83
CA PRO A 91 -17.28 -1.27 1.30
C PRO A 91 -17.54 -0.27 2.42
N ASP A 92 -16.97 0.93 2.28
CA ASP A 92 -17.12 2.03 3.24
C ASP A 92 -17.52 3.31 2.49
N SER A 93 -18.08 4.26 3.24
CA SER A 93 -18.46 5.60 2.81
C SER A 93 -17.27 6.49 2.45
N ALA A 94 -16.08 6.18 2.98
CA ALA A 94 -14.83 6.89 2.70
C ALA A 94 -13.84 5.96 1.97
N PRO A 95 -13.00 6.49 1.06
CA PRO A 95 -11.98 5.68 0.41
C PRO A 95 -10.89 5.28 1.40
N TYR A 96 -10.46 4.02 1.33
CA TYR A 96 -9.22 3.60 1.95
C TYR A 96 -8.02 4.29 1.30
N TRP A 97 -6.95 4.45 2.07
CA TRP A 97 -5.69 5.00 1.60
C TRP A 97 -4.56 4.01 1.80
N MET A 98 -3.56 4.07 0.93
CA MET A 98 -2.27 3.43 1.15
C MET A 98 -1.19 4.49 1.32
N ALA A 99 -0.15 4.18 2.08
CA ALA A 99 1.05 5.01 2.13
C ALA A 99 2.34 4.17 2.05
N CYS A 100 3.29 4.64 1.25
CA CYS A 100 4.67 4.19 1.27
C CYS A 100 5.36 4.81 2.50
N VAL A 101 5.86 3.96 3.39
CA VAL A 101 6.51 4.36 4.65
C VAL A 101 8.01 4.27 4.47
N TYR A 102 8.72 5.35 4.78
CA TYR A 102 10.17 5.45 4.58
C TYR A 102 10.92 5.48 5.92
N THR A 103 12.07 4.82 5.97
CA THR A 103 13.04 5.03 7.04
C THR A 103 13.64 6.44 6.94
N GLN A 104 14.14 6.97 8.07
CA GLN A 104 14.82 8.27 8.12
C GLN A 104 14.00 9.45 7.57
N SER A 105 12.66 9.33 7.57
CA SER A 105 11.74 10.31 7.02
C SER A 105 10.51 10.50 7.91
N ARG A 106 9.98 11.72 7.91
CA ARG A 106 8.63 12.03 8.44
C ARG A 106 7.60 12.22 7.32
N ILE A 107 8.01 12.03 6.07
CA ILE A 107 7.19 12.14 4.87
C ILE A 107 6.71 10.74 4.47
N LEU A 108 5.40 10.65 4.22
CA LEU A 108 4.77 9.50 3.59
C LEU A 108 4.37 9.87 2.16
N LEU A 109 4.45 8.92 1.23
CA LEU A 109 3.82 9.07 -0.09
C LEU A 109 2.49 8.30 -0.06
N ALA A 110 1.38 9.02 -0.14
CA ALA A 110 0.04 8.45 0.03
C ALA A 110 -0.82 8.58 -1.23
N LYS A 111 -1.68 7.58 -1.48
CA LYS A 111 -2.67 7.58 -2.56
C LYS A 111 -3.97 6.89 -2.10
N PRO A 112 -5.13 7.27 -2.65
CA PRO A 112 -6.36 6.54 -2.41
C PRO A 112 -6.28 5.15 -3.07
N ILE A 113 -6.86 4.16 -2.40
CA ILE A 113 -7.10 2.83 -2.96
C ILE A 113 -8.39 2.90 -3.79
N PRO A 114 -8.47 2.24 -4.97
CA PRO A 114 -9.70 2.14 -5.75
C PRO A 114 -10.88 1.66 -4.89
N ALA A 115 -12.04 2.29 -5.06
CA ALA A 115 -13.23 2.01 -4.24
C ALA A 115 -13.84 0.63 -4.51
N ASP A 116 -13.48 -0.01 -5.61
CA ASP A 116 -13.89 -1.36 -5.98
C ASP A 116 -12.93 -2.44 -5.46
N ALA A 117 -11.77 -2.07 -4.89
CA ALA A 117 -10.86 -3.02 -4.27
C ALA A 117 -11.42 -3.52 -2.94
N MET A 118 -11.51 -4.84 -2.80
CA MET A 118 -12.04 -5.54 -1.63
C MET A 118 -10.93 -6.10 -0.74
N GLN A 119 -9.69 -6.11 -1.22
CA GLN A 119 -8.55 -6.65 -0.51
C GLN A 119 -7.26 -6.00 -1.00
N CYS A 120 -6.30 -5.80 -0.09
CA CYS A 120 -4.92 -5.50 -0.44
C CYS A 120 -3.97 -6.54 0.14
N ARG A 121 -2.90 -6.84 -0.60
CA ARG A 121 -1.81 -7.72 -0.18
C ARG A 121 -0.47 -7.02 -0.35
N LEU A 122 0.29 -6.98 0.73
CA LEU A 122 1.68 -6.56 0.77
C LEU A 122 2.55 -7.82 0.83
N THR A 123 3.52 -7.92 -0.07
CA THR A 123 4.57 -8.95 -0.01
C THR A 123 5.89 -8.28 0.29
N GLU A 124 6.57 -8.76 1.33
CA GLU A 124 7.88 -8.28 1.78
C GLU A 124 8.88 -9.42 1.81
N SER A 125 10.15 -9.13 1.55
CA SER A 125 11.23 -10.08 1.78
C SER A 125 11.51 -10.20 3.28
N LEU A 126 11.91 -11.39 3.71
CA LEU A 126 12.39 -11.62 5.07
C LEU A 126 13.91 -11.80 5.07
N HIS A 127 14.58 -11.07 5.96
CA HIS A 127 15.96 -11.32 6.34
C HIS A 127 16.01 -11.64 7.83
N ALA A 128 16.63 -12.76 8.22
CA ALA A 128 16.70 -13.22 9.61
C ALA A 128 15.33 -13.33 10.33
N GLN A 129 14.24 -13.53 9.58
CA GLN A 129 12.83 -13.57 10.05
C GLN A 129 12.17 -12.21 10.32
N GLN A 130 12.79 -11.10 9.92
CA GLN A 130 12.21 -9.75 9.91
C GLN A 130 12.01 -9.23 8.50
N ALA A 131 10.95 -8.44 8.30
CA ALA A 131 10.70 -7.75 7.04
C ALA A 131 11.89 -6.86 6.69
N SER A 132 12.43 -7.05 5.49
CA SER A 132 13.67 -6.41 5.03
C SER A 132 13.48 -5.57 3.77
N GLY A 133 12.31 -5.64 3.12
CA GLY A 133 12.00 -4.79 1.99
C GLY A 133 10.71 -5.18 1.27
N VAL A 134 10.05 -4.18 0.68
CA VAL A 134 8.84 -4.38 -0.12
C VAL A 134 9.17 -5.05 -1.46
N ILE A 135 8.46 -6.14 -1.74
CA ILE A 135 8.48 -6.84 -3.03
C ILE A 135 7.33 -6.32 -3.91
N ALA A 136 6.10 -6.32 -3.39
CA ALA A 136 4.92 -5.88 -4.13
C ALA A 136 3.78 -5.43 -3.20
N PHE A 137 2.94 -4.51 -3.67
CA PHE A 137 1.65 -4.19 -3.05
C PHE A 137 0.55 -4.13 -4.11
N VAL A 138 -0.46 -4.96 -3.93
CA VAL A 138 -1.54 -5.17 -4.91
C VAL A 138 -2.88 -5.11 -4.21
N CYS A 139 -3.83 -4.39 -4.80
CA CYS A 139 -5.22 -4.34 -4.33
C CYS A 139 -6.17 -4.82 -5.44
N GLU A 140 -7.18 -5.60 -5.07
CA GLU A 140 -8.18 -6.20 -5.96
C GLU A 140 -9.54 -6.31 -5.26
#